data_AF-A0A4R8PVH2-F1
#
_entry.id   AF-A0A4R8PVH2-F1
#
_cell.length_a   1.000
_cell.length_b   1.000
_cell.length_c   1.000
_cell.angle_alpha   90.00
_cell.angle_beta   90.00
_cell.angle_gamma   90.00
#
_symmetry.space_group_name_H-M   'P 1'
#
loop_
_entity.id
_entity.type
_entity.pdbx_description
1 polymer ?
#
loop_
_entity_poly.entity_id
_entity_poly.type
_entity_poly.pdbx_seq_one_letter_code
_entity_poly.pdbx_strand_id
1 'polypeptide(L)'
;MAQELDSIFAELGISQYLDTFVEQGFDTWETILDITESDLDALGVKLGHRRKLQRRIANSRGHAPDASLISPTRASVEEPKPESQQRPDQPRVEVKDGPVVTKRKYRRHPKPDENAPERPPSAYVLFSNKMRDELKGRNLTFTEIAKLVGEHWQNQTPAEKEPYETQALKAKEKYNHDLAEYKKTVEYRKYMQYLQDFKQRQASANQAKESSKRQKLESGARLQNGSASATPGSLSSTGSGTESQPGNS
;
A
#
# COMPACT_ATOMS: atom_id res chain seq x y z
N MET A 1 -31.99 18.67 19.76
CA MET A 1 -30.54 18.94 19.93
C MET A 1 -29.78 17.61 19.97
N ALA A 2 -30.05 16.70 20.93
CA ALA A 2 -29.42 15.36 20.98
C ALA A 2 -29.71 14.42 19.77
N GLN A 3 -30.82 14.63 19.05
CA GLN A 3 -31.20 13.80 17.89
C GLN A 3 -30.26 13.95 16.68
N GLU A 4 -29.65 15.12 16.51
CA GLU A 4 -28.67 15.36 15.44
C GLU A 4 -27.37 14.59 15.73
N LEU A 5 -26.95 14.61 17.00
CA LEU A 5 -25.76 13.92 17.44
C LEU A 5 -25.88 12.39 17.31
N ASP A 6 -27.02 11.84 17.74
CA ASP A 6 -27.33 10.42 17.62
C ASP A 6 -27.28 9.95 16.14
N SER A 7 -27.87 10.75 15.24
CA SER A 7 -27.85 10.48 13.79
C SER A 7 -26.42 10.45 13.23
N ILE A 8 -25.55 11.38 13.65
CA ILE A 8 -24.15 11.45 13.19
C ILE A 8 -23.34 10.27 13.75
N PHE A 9 -23.53 9.91 15.02
CA PHE A 9 -22.84 8.78 15.63
C PHE A 9 -23.30 7.44 15.02
N ALA A 10 -24.57 7.31 14.65
CA ALA A 10 -25.10 6.19 13.91
C ALA A 10 -24.49 6.09 12.50
N GLU A 11 -24.41 7.20 11.76
CA GLU A 11 -23.80 7.25 10.42
C GLU A 11 -22.32 6.81 10.44
N LEU A 12 -21.58 7.25 11.47
CA LEU A 12 -20.17 6.90 11.64
C LEU A 12 -19.95 5.47 12.20
N GLY A 13 -21.02 4.84 12.69
CA GLY A 13 -21.01 3.53 13.34
C GLY A 13 -20.29 3.56 14.68
N ILE A 14 -20.52 4.62 15.47
CA ILE A 14 -19.90 4.87 16.78
C ILE A 14 -20.92 5.19 17.89
N SER A 15 -22.21 4.87 17.68
CA SER A 15 -23.30 5.11 18.66
C SER A 15 -23.04 4.53 20.05
N GLN A 16 -22.20 3.50 20.16
CA GLN A 16 -21.80 2.93 21.45
C GLN A 16 -21.07 3.90 22.40
N TYR A 17 -20.61 5.05 21.92
CA TYR A 17 -19.99 6.09 22.76
C TYR A 17 -20.94 7.25 23.06
N LEU A 18 -22.16 7.25 22.50
CA LEU A 18 -23.08 8.39 22.62
C LEU A 18 -23.38 8.71 24.08
N ASP A 19 -23.72 7.70 24.88
CA ASP A 19 -24.04 7.87 26.31
C ASP A 19 -22.85 8.47 27.08
N THR A 20 -21.63 7.97 26.83
CA THR A 20 -20.40 8.49 27.47
C THR A 20 -20.12 9.93 27.07
N PHE A 21 -20.43 10.34 25.84
CA PHE A 21 -20.25 11.72 25.41
C PHE A 21 -21.26 12.65 26.08
N VAL A 22 -22.53 12.25 26.13
CA VAL A 22 -23.60 13.02 26.77
C VAL A 22 -23.35 13.16 28.28
N GLU A 23 -22.94 12.08 28.96
CA GLU A 23 -22.59 12.10 30.39
C GLU A 23 -21.42 13.04 30.71
N GLN A 24 -20.48 13.21 29.77
CA GLN A 24 -19.31 14.06 29.92
C GLN A 24 -19.54 15.49 29.36
N GLY A 25 -20.78 15.82 29.00
CA GLY A 25 -21.18 17.17 28.57
C GLY A 25 -20.99 17.47 27.09
N PHE A 26 -20.75 16.46 26.25
CA PHE A 26 -20.70 16.55 24.79
C PHE A 26 -22.03 16.09 24.17
N ASP A 27 -23.11 16.81 24.48
CA ASP A 27 -24.50 16.46 24.11
C ASP A 27 -24.96 17.07 22.78
N THR A 28 -24.12 17.89 22.14
CA THR A 28 -24.42 18.64 20.92
C THR A 28 -23.32 18.51 19.88
N TRP A 29 -23.66 18.68 18.60
CA TRP A 29 -22.65 18.65 17.54
C TRP A 29 -21.62 19.79 17.68
N GLU A 30 -22.04 20.95 18.16
CA GLU A 30 -21.17 22.12 18.38
C GLU A 30 -20.06 21.83 19.41
N THR A 31 -20.40 21.24 20.56
CA THR A 31 -19.40 20.85 21.58
C THR A 31 -18.44 19.78 21.09
N ILE A 32 -18.88 18.92 20.17
CA ILE A 32 -18.04 17.91 19.52
C ILE A 32 -17.10 18.49 18.48
N LEU A 33 -17.41 19.62 17.85
CA LEU A 33 -16.47 20.25 16.93
C LEU A 33 -15.17 20.61 17.65
N ASP A 34 -15.26 21.04 18.92
CA ASP A 34 -14.13 21.53 19.71
C ASP A 34 -13.39 20.44 20.50
N ILE A 35 -13.83 19.18 20.41
CA ILE A 35 -13.20 18.06 21.13
C ILE A 35 -11.77 17.79 20.63
N THR A 36 -10.83 17.64 21.56
CA THR A 36 -9.42 17.36 21.21
C THR A 36 -9.15 15.86 21.14
N GLU A 37 -7.98 15.47 20.59
CA GLU A 37 -7.57 14.07 20.57
C GLU A 37 -7.35 13.50 21.98
N SER A 38 -6.95 14.34 22.93
CA SER A 38 -6.78 13.96 24.34
C SER A 38 -8.11 13.63 24.99
N ASP A 39 -9.14 14.43 24.74
CA ASP A 39 -10.48 14.21 25.30
C ASP A 39 -11.08 12.90 24.76
N LEU A 40 -10.93 12.64 23.46
CA LEU A 40 -11.38 11.39 22.85
C LEU A 40 -10.65 10.14 23.40
N ASP A 41 -9.40 10.29 23.81
CA ASP A 41 -8.64 9.22 24.45
C ASP A 41 -9.10 9.01 25.91
N ALA A 42 -9.35 10.09 26.65
CA ALA A 42 -9.91 10.06 28.00
C ALA A 42 -11.33 9.44 28.05
N LEU A 43 -12.13 9.67 27.01
CA LEU A 43 -13.45 9.04 26.81
C LEU A 43 -13.36 7.56 26.36
N GLY A 44 -12.15 7.00 26.22
CA GLY A 44 -11.95 5.60 25.85
C GLY A 44 -12.33 5.27 24.40
N VAL A 45 -12.45 6.27 23.53
CA VAL A 45 -12.82 6.06 22.13
C VAL A 45 -11.66 5.42 21.38
N LYS A 46 -11.87 4.27 20.76
CA LYS A 46 -10.80 3.58 20.01
C LYS A 46 -10.25 4.45 18.88
N LEU A 47 -8.93 4.40 18.64
CA LEU A 47 -8.23 5.23 17.64
C LEU A 47 -8.91 5.24 16.26
N GLY A 48 -9.41 4.11 15.77
CA GLY A 48 -10.12 4.05 14.48
C GLY A 48 -11.43 4.86 14.47
N HIS A 49 -12.16 4.88 15.58
CA HIS A 49 -13.39 5.65 15.76
C HIS A 49 -13.09 7.14 15.95
N ARG A 50 -12.02 7.48 16.69
CA ARG A 50 -11.51 8.86 16.80
C ARG A 50 -11.23 9.46 15.42
N ARG A 51 -10.53 8.71 14.56
CA ARG A 51 -10.21 9.15 13.19
C ARG A 51 -11.44 9.34 12.29
N LYS A 52 -12.51 8.57 12.50
CA LYS A 52 -13.78 8.75 11.77
C LYS A 52 -14.47 10.04 12.20
N LEU A 53 -14.57 10.28 13.50
CA LEU A 53 -15.20 11.48 14.07
C LEU A 53 -14.41 12.75 13.70
N GLN A 54 -13.09 12.74 13.86
CA GLN A 54 -12.21 13.84 13.42
C GLN A 54 -12.36 14.17 11.93
N ARG A 55 -12.52 13.15 11.07
CA ARG A 55 -12.77 13.37 9.64
C ARG A 55 -14.13 14.01 9.39
N ARG A 56 -15.17 13.60 10.12
CA ARG A 56 -16.51 14.20 10.02
C ARG A 56 -16.52 15.66 10.49
N ILE A 57 -15.79 15.96 11.56
CA ILE A 57 -15.58 17.32 12.10
C ILE A 57 -14.83 18.20 11.09
N ALA A 58 -13.75 17.69 10.50
CA ALA A 58 -12.99 18.42 9.47
C ALA A 58 -13.86 18.75 8.24
N ASN A 59 -14.65 17.77 7.77
CA ASN A 59 -15.56 17.96 6.65
C ASN A 59 -16.67 18.98 6.96
N SER A 60 -17.22 19.01 8.18
CA SER A 60 -18.26 19.97 8.56
C SER A 60 -17.72 21.39 8.77
N ARG A 61 -16.44 21.54 9.12
CA ARG A 61 -15.77 22.85 9.24
C ARG A 61 -15.40 23.48 7.88
N GLY A 62 -15.80 22.88 6.76
CA GLY A 62 -15.43 23.35 5.42
C GLY A 62 -13.95 23.18 5.11
N HIS A 63 -13.20 22.44 5.92
CA HIS A 63 -11.83 22.05 5.62
C HIS A 63 -11.88 20.87 4.66
N ALA A 64 -11.83 21.16 3.36
CA ALA A 64 -11.35 20.20 2.38
C ALA A 64 -9.99 19.64 2.85
N PRO A 65 -9.64 18.37 2.55
CA PRO A 65 -8.39 17.77 3.00
C PRO A 65 -7.19 18.27 2.17
N ASP A 66 -7.05 19.60 2.03
CA ASP A 66 -5.96 20.26 1.31
C ASP A 66 -5.23 21.32 2.16
N ALA A 67 -5.50 21.41 3.46
CA ALA A 67 -4.67 22.19 4.37
C ALA A 67 -3.73 21.25 5.14
N SER A 68 -2.63 20.86 4.49
CA SER A 68 -1.53 20.16 5.15
C SER A 68 -1.02 21.02 6.31
N LEU A 69 -1.14 20.51 7.54
CA LEU A 69 -0.56 21.10 8.74
C LEU A 69 0.97 21.01 8.65
N ILE A 70 1.59 22.01 8.03
CA ILE A 70 3.02 22.25 8.16
C ILE A 70 3.21 22.90 9.53
N SER A 71 3.90 22.18 10.43
CA SER A 71 4.35 22.72 11.70
C SER A 71 5.43 23.80 11.46
N PRO A 72 5.42 24.94 12.17
CA PRO A 72 6.44 25.95 12.01
C PRO A 72 7.70 25.56 12.79
N THR A 73 8.72 25.06 12.10
CA THR A 73 10.09 25.03 12.66
C THR A 73 10.79 26.33 12.29
N ARG A 74 11.15 27.10 13.32
CA ARG A 74 11.83 28.39 13.30
C ARG A 74 13.36 28.22 13.21
N ALA A 75 13.99 29.23 12.59
CA ALA A 75 15.42 29.64 12.54
C ALA A 75 16.33 28.85 11.55
N SER A 76 16.83 29.39 10.42
CA SER A 76 17.60 30.64 10.10
C SER A 76 19.04 30.62 10.61
N VAL A 77 20.05 30.57 9.71
CA VAL A 77 21.16 31.54 9.47
C VAL A 77 21.90 31.23 8.12
N GLU A 78 22.18 32.31 7.38
CA GLU A 78 22.98 32.63 6.14
C GLU A 78 24.32 31.90 5.84
N GLU A 79 24.63 31.46 4.59
CA GLU A 79 25.36 32.08 3.40
C GLU A 79 26.92 32.04 3.47
N PRO A 80 27.75 32.10 2.36
CA PRO A 80 27.50 32.09 0.90
C PRO A 80 28.43 31.15 0.03
N LYS A 81 28.20 31.15 -1.30
CA LYS A 81 28.79 30.45 -2.50
C LYS A 81 30.31 30.70 -2.76
N PRO A 82 31.07 30.03 -3.70
CA PRO A 82 30.86 29.98 -5.18
C PRO A 82 31.16 28.61 -5.89
N GLU A 83 30.39 28.20 -6.92
CA GLU A 83 30.72 28.18 -8.38
C GLU A 83 31.48 26.93 -8.89
N SER A 84 30.90 26.08 -9.76
CA SER A 84 31.29 25.98 -11.18
C SER A 84 30.46 24.99 -12.02
N GLN A 85 30.18 25.43 -13.26
CA GLN A 85 30.03 24.70 -14.54
C GLN A 85 28.70 24.08 -14.99
N GLN A 86 28.21 24.67 -16.09
CA GLN A 86 26.95 24.50 -16.84
C GLN A 86 26.90 23.25 -17.73
N ARG A 87 25.68 22.73 -17.97
CA ARG A 87 25.28 22.07 -19.23
C ARG A 87 23.82 22.42 -19.59
N PRO A 88 23.45 22.41 -20.89
CA PRO A 88 22.36 23.23 -21.42
C PRO A 88 20.96 22.59 -21.35
N ASP A 89 19.99 23.49 -21.43
CA ASP A 89 18.54 23.39 -21.30
C ASP A 89 17.86 22.50 -22.36
N GLN A 90 16.92 21.65 -21.92
CA GLN A 90 15.84 21.10 -22.76
C GLN A 90 14.51 21.32 -22.02
N PRO A 91 13.45 21.79 -22.70
CA PRO A 91 12.19 22.10 -22.04
C PRO A 91 11.48 20.82 -21.61
N ARG A 92 11.49 20.56 -20.30
CA ARG A 92 10.69 19.51 -19.67
C ARG A 92 9.23 19.96 -19.64
N VAL A 93 8.39 19.26 -20.39
CA VAL A 93 6.93 19.40 -20.33
C VAL A 93 6.48 19.10 -18.89
N GLU A 94 5.93 20.10 -18.21
CA GLU A 94 5.27 19.95 -16.92
C GLU A 94 3.96 19.17 -17.12
N VAL A 95 3.94 17.89 -16.71
CA VAL A 95 2.70 17.18 -16.39
C VAL A 95 2.63 17.10 -14.87
N LYS A 96 1.88 18.03 -14.28
CA LYS A 96 1.52 18.04 -12.86
C LYS A 96 0.45 16.97 -12.60
N ASP A 97 0.91 15.73 -12.41
CA ASP A 97 0.11 14.70 -11.74
C ASP A 97 0.81 14.34 -10.44
N GLY A 98 0.42 15.01 -9.35
CA GLY A 98 0.86 14.65 -8.00
C GLY A 98 0.41 13.23 -7.65
N PRO A 99 1.19 12.44 -6.88
CA PRO A 99 0.81 11.07 -6.57
C PRO A 99 -0.38 11.10 -5.62
N VAL A 100 -1.56 10.81 -6.15
CA VAL A 100 -2.71 10.36 -5.36
C VAL A 100 -2.21 9.22 -4.48
N VAL A 101 -2.16 9.42 -3.16
CA VAL A 101 -1.80 8.39 -2.18
C VAL A 101 -2.94 7.37 -2.14
N THR A 102 -3.01 6.55 -3.18
CA THR A 102 -3.83 5.37 -3.21
C THR A 102 -3.24 4.38 -2.20
N LYS A 103 -4.08 3.86 -1.30
CA LYS A 103 -3.67 2.80 -0.37
C LYS A 103 -2.97 1.70 -1.17
N ARG A 104 -1.72 1.38 -0.80
CA ARG A 104 -0.94 0.31 -1.44
C ARG A 104 -1.79 -0.96 -1.47
N LYS A 105 -2.06 -1.46 -2.68
CA LYS A 105 -2.89 -2.65 -2.85
C LYS A 105 -2.10 -3.88 -2.39
N TYR A 106 -2.62 -4.57 -1.38
CA TYR A 106 -1.99 -5.78 -0.86
C TYR A 106 -2.02 -6.86 -1.95
N ARG A 107 -0.83 -7.32 -2.38
CA ARG A 107 -0.71 -8.47 -3.27
C ARG A 107 -0.62 -9.73 -2.42
N ARG A 108 -1.39 -10.75 -2.78
CA ARG A 108 -1.29 -12.05 -2.12
C ARG A 108 0.05 -12.69 -2.48
N HIS A 109 0.71 -13.32 -1.51
CA HIS A 109 1.91 -14.12 -1.74
C HIS A 109 1.52 -15.62 -1.84
N PRO A 110 2.28 -16.44 -2.58
CA PRO A 110 2.09 -17.89 -2.56
C PRO A 110 2.29 -18.41 -1.14
N LYS A 111 1.58 -19.49 -0.79
CA LYS A 111 1.79 -20.16 0.50
C LYS A 111 3.18 -20.83 0.50
N PRO A 112 3.92 -20.80 1.63
CA PRO A 112 5.12 -21.60 1.78
C PRO A 112 4.77 -23.10 1.79
N ASP A 113 5.68 -23.95 1.35
CA ASP A 113 5.56 -25.41 1.52
C ASP A 113 6.05 -25.81 2.91
N GLU A 114 5.29 -26.66 3.60
CA GLU A 114 5.65 -27.24 4.90
C GLU A 114 6.72 -28.33 4.79
N ASN A 115 6.83 -28.98 3.63
CA ASN A 115 7.80 -30.06 3.38
C ASN A 115 9.15 -29.55 2.87
N ALA A 116 9.26 -28.27 2.52
CA ALA A 116 10.50 -27.70 2.05
C ALA A 116 11.47 -27.53 3.23
N PRO A 117 12.76 -27.88 3.07
CA PRO A 117 13.77 -27.59 4.07
C PRO A 117 13.75 -26.10 4.45
N GLU A 118 13.90 -25.80 5.74
CA GLU A 118 13.92 -24.42 6.21
C GLU A 118 15.25 -23.74 5.84
N ARG A 119 15.19 -22.46 5.47
CA ARG A 119 16.39 -21.71 5.12
C ARG A 119 17.30 -21.56 6.35
N PRO A 120 18.59 -21.92 6.25
CA PRO A 120 19.49 -21.86 7.38
C PRO A 120 19.81 -20.40 7.75
N PRO A 121 20.07 -20.13 9.04
CA PRO A 121 20.47 -18.81 9.49
C PRO A 121 21.85 -18.44 8.94
N SER A 122 22.02 -17.15 8.61
CA SER A 122 23.32 -16.56 8.28
C SER A 122 24.18 -16.37 9.54
N ALA A 123 25.49 -16.17 9.38
CA ALA A 123 26.43 -15.89 10.47
C ALA A 123 25.96 -14.73 11.35
N TYR A 124 25.52 -13.64 10.72
CA TYR A 124 24.94 -12.51 11.44
C TYR A 124 23.66 -12.89 12.21
N VAL A 125 22.80 -13.74 11.64
CA VAL A 125 21.57 -14.16 12.30
C VAL A 125 21.88 -15.01 13.53
N LEU A 126 22.83 -15.94 13.41
CA LEU A 126 23.32 -16.76 14.52
C LEU A 126 23.86 -15.88 15.65
N PHE A 127 24.73 -14.92 15.32
CA PHE A 127 25.25 -13.93 16.27
C PHE A 127 24.12 -13.09 16.90
N SER A 128 23.20 -12.58 16.07
CA SER A 128 22.11 -11.72 16.52
C SER A 128 21.16 -12.42 17.49
N ASN A 129 20.90 -13.72 17.27
CA ASN A 129 20.05 -14.53 18.14
C ASN A 129 20.75 -14.72 19.49
N LYS A 130 22.03 -15.10 19.49
CA LYS A 130 22.81 -15.25 20.72
C LYS A 130 22.85 -13.94 21.52
N MET A 131 23.14 -12.82 20.87
CA MET A 131 23.19 -11.51 21.53
C MET A 131 21.80 -11.07 22.04
N ARG A 132 20.73 -11.36 21.30
CA ARG A 132 19.35 -11.10 21.77
C ARG A 132 19.00 -11.93 23.00
N ASP A 133 19.46 -13.18 23.06
CA ASP A 133 19.27 -14.05 24.23
C ASP A 133 20.07 -13.54 25.44
N GLU A 134 21.28 -13.02 25.24
CA GLU A 134 22.09 -12.39 26.30
C GLU A 134 21.50 -11.06 26.82
N LEU A 135 20.83 -10.31 25.94
CA LEU A 135 20.15 -9.06 26.27
C LEU A 135 18.71 -9.28 26.76
N LYS A 136 18.22 -10.52 26.73
CA LYS A 136 16.88 -10.88 27.19
C LYS A 136 16.76 -10.60 28.69
N GLY A 137 15.72 -9.87 29.07
CA GLY A 137 15.49 -9.48 30.47
C GLY A 137 16.07 -8.13 30.88
N ARG A 138 16.81 -7.45 29.99
CA ARG A 138 17.06 -6.01 30.14
C ARG A 138 15.80 -5.25 29.68
N ASN A 139 15.49 -4.12 30.32
CA ASN A 139 14.36 -3.24 29.94
C ASN A 139 14.68 -2.43 28.67
N LEU A 140 15.17 -3.10 27.62
CA LEU A 140 15.51 -2.51 26.33
C LEU A 140 14.41 -2.83 25.32
N THR A 141 14.06 -1.84 24.51
CA THR A 141 13.14 -2.03 23.39
C THR A 141 13.80 -2.88 22.30
N PHE A 142 12.98 -3.55 21.49
CA PHE A 142 13.47 -4.32 20.34
C PHE A 142 14.38 -3.48 19.41
N THR A 143 14.02 -2.22 19.20
CA THR A 143 14.79 -1.28 18.37
C THR A 143 16.18 -1.00 18.95
N GLU A 144 16.28 -0.81 20.27
CA GLU A 144 17.57 -0.60 20.94
C GLU A 144 18.44 -1.85 20.88
N ILE A 145 17.85 -3.03 21.13
CA ILE A 145 18.56 -4.31 20.99
C ILE A 145 19.07 -4.49 19.55
N ALA A 146 18.25 -4.20 18.55
CA ALA A 146 18.66 -4.31 17.15
C ALA A 146 19.83 -3.36 16.79
N LYS A 147 19.84 -2.14 17.33
CA LYS A 147 20.95 -1.19 17.15
C LYS A 147 22.24 -1.72 17.78
N LEU A 148 22.18 -2.15 19.04
CA LEU A 148 23.33 -2.70 19.77
C LEU A 148 23.92 -3.93 19.06
N VAL A 149 23.07 -4.87 18.65
CA VAL A 149 23.50 -6.08 17.92
C VAL A 149 24.22 -5.71 16.63
N GLY A 150 23.68 -4.75 15.87
CA GLY A 150 24.27 -4.29 14.62
C GLY A 150 25.65 -3.65 14.84
N GLU A 151 25.76 -2.78 15.85
CA GLU A 151 27.03 -2.13 16.22
C GLU A 151 28.08 -3.14 16.67
N HIS A 152 27.72 -4.07 17.56
CA HIS A 152 28.61 -5.13 18.00
C HIS A 152 29.09 -5.97 16.81
N TRP A 153 28.21 -6.38 15.90
CA TRP A 153 28.63 -7.16 14.73
C TRP A 153 29.61 -6.39 13.82
N GLN A 154 29.42 -5.09 13.62
CA GLN A 154 30.36 -4.28 12.83
C GLN A 154 31.73 -4.19 13.50
N ASN A 155 31.76 -4.04 14.82
CA ASN A 155 32.99 -3.89 15.60
C ASN A 155 33.73 -5.22 15.87
N GLN A 156 33.09 -6.37 15.64
CA GLN A 156 33.71 -7.68 15.79
C GLN A 156 34.82 -7.92 14.74
N THR A 157 35.92 -8.49 15.19
CA THR A 157 37.07 -8.84 14.35
C THR A 157 36.76 -10.04 13.45
N PRO A 158 37.49 -10.23 12.32
CA PRO A 158 37.31 -11.40 11.48
C PRO A 158 37.49 -12.73 12.22
N ALA A 159 38.40 -12.78 13.20
CA ALA A 159 38.64 -13.97 14.00
C ALA A 159 37.45 -14.33 14.91
N GLU A 160 36.75 -13.33 15.45
CA GLU A 160 35.55 -13.56 16.27
C GLU A 160 34.32 -13.89 15.42
N LYS A 161 34.29 -13.43 14.15
CA LYS A 161 33.25 -13.75 13.17
C LYS A 161 33.39 -15.16 12.59
N GLU A 162 34.62 -15.64 12.42
CA GLU A 162 34.95 -16.96 11.86
C GLU A 162 34.08 -18.11 12.40
N PRO A 163 33.88 -18.30 13.72
CA PRO A 163 33.06 -19.41 14.20
C PRO A 163 31.60 -19.32 13.74
N TYR A 164 31.03 -18.11 13.65
CA TYR A 164 29.68 -17.91 13.14
C TYR A 164 29.59 -18.10 11.63
N GLU A 165 30.63 -17.70 10.89
CA GLU A 165 30.74 -17.94 9.45
C GLU A 165 30.85 -19.42 9.13
N THR A 166 31.73 -20.14 9.81
CA THR A 166 31.91 -21.59 9.67
C THR A 166 30.62 -22.35 10.05
N GLN A 167 29.93 -21.95 11.13
CA GLN A 167 28.64 -22.54 11.50
C GLN A 167 27.56 -22.28 10.43
N ALA A 168 27.49 -21.06 9.89
CA ALA A 168 26.53 -20.70 8.84
C ALA A 168 26.82 -21.43 7.52
N LEU A 169 28.10 -21.59 7.15
CA LEU A 169 28.53 -22.35 5.97
C LEU A 169 28.11 -23.82 6.10
N LYS A 170 28.40 -24.46 7.24
CA LYS A 170 28.00 -25.84 7.50
C LYS A 170 26.47 -26.02 7.44
N ALA A 171 25.72 -25.08 8.02
CA ALA A 171 24.26 -25.10 7.96
C ALA A 171 23.74 -24.91 6.52
N LYS A 172 24.40 -24.05 5.73
CA LYS A 172 24.10 -23.84 4.30
C LYS A 172 24.37 -25.08 3.46
N GLU A 173 25.47 -25.77 3.69
CA GLU A 173 25.81 -27.02 3.00
C GLU A 173 24.78 -28.10 3.28
N LYS A 174 24.42 -28.30 4.56
CA LYS A 174 23.36 -29.23 4.96
C LYS A 174 22.04 -28.90 4.26
N TYR A 175 21.61 -27.64 4.32
CA TYR A 175 20.39 -27.20 3.64
C TYR A 175 20.44 -27.44 2.13
N ASN A 176 21.57 -27.18 1.47
CA ASN A 176 21.69 -27.42 0.03
C ASN A 176 21.56 -28.90 -0.32
N HIS A 177 22.11 -29.78 0.53
CA HIS A 177 21.96 -31.22 0.41
C HIS A 177 20.48 -31.63 0.57
N ASP A 178 19.85 -31.26 1.68
CA ASP A 178 18.44 -31.55 1.98
C ASP A 178 17.51 -31.00 0.88
N LEU A 179 17.80 -29.80 0.36
CA LEU A 179 17.05 -29.18 -0.73
C LEU A 179 17.21 -29.95 -2.05
N ALA A 180 18.39 -30.49 -2.33
CA ALA A 180 18.63 -31.29 -3.52
C ALA A 180 17.86 -32.62 -3.46
N GLU A 181 17.72 -33.22 -2.27
CA GLU A 181 16.88 -34.39 -2.06
C GLU A 181 15.40 -34.06 -2.18
N TYR A 182 14.95 -33.01 -1.50
CA TYR A 182 13.56 -32.54 -1.55
C TYR A 182 13.11 -32.23 -2.98
N LYS A 183 13.96 -31.63 -3.82
CA LYS A 183 13.66 -31.36 -5.24
C LYS A 183 13.34 -32.62 -6.06
N LYS A 184 13.77 -33.81 -5.63
CA LYS A 184 13.47 -35.08 -6.32
C LYS A 184 12.11 -35.65 -5.94
N THR A 185 11.53 -35.21 -4.82
CA THR A 185 10.28 -35.73 -4.26
C THR A 185 9.05 -35.35 -5.08
N VAL A 186 7.96 -36.10 -4.90
CA VAL A 186 6.66 -35.79 -5.50
C VAL A 186 6.06 -34.52 -4.90
N GLU A 187 6.30 -34.26 -3.61
CA GLU A 187 5.80 -33.06 -2.93
C GLU A 187 6.35 -31.78 -3.55
N TYR A 188 7.66 -31.74 -3.88
CA TYR A 188 8.22 -30.61 -4.62
C TYR A 188 7.54 -30.38 -5.97
N ARG A 189 7.19 -31.45 -6.71
CA ARG A 189 6.48 -31.32 -8.00
C ARG A 189 5.08 -30.73 -7.82
N LYS A 190 4.32 -31.21 -6.82
CA LYS A 190 3.00 -30.65 -6.48
C LYS A 190 3.12 -29.18 -6.09
N TYR A 191 4.12 -28.83 -5.29
CA TYR A 191 4.37 -27.44 -4.90
C TYR A 191 4.72 -26.55 -6.08
N MET A 192 5.56 -27.02 -7.00
CA MET A 192 5.90 -26.31 -8.23
C MET A 192 4.66 -26.07 -9.12
N GLN A 193 3.77 -27.06 -9.23
CA GLN A 193 2.50 -26.91 -9.93
C GLN A 193 1.59 -25.87 -9.24
N TYR A 194 1.49 -25.91 -7.91
CA TYR A 194 0.78 -24.89 -7.14
C TYR A 194 1.31 -23.47 -7.39
N LEU A 195 2.64 -23.30 -7.42
CA LEU A 195 3.26 -22.00 -7.70
C LEU A 195 2.93 -21.50 -9.12
N GLN A 196 2.90 -22.40 -10.10
CA GLN A 196 2.51 -22.07 -11.48
C GLN A 196 1.05 -21.61 -11.55
N ASP A 197 0.13 -22.38 -10.95
CA ASP A 197 -1.30 -22.06 -10.89
C ASP A 197 -1.55 -20.73 -10.17
N PHE A 198 -0.84 -20.49 -9.06
CA PHE A 198 -0.92 -19.25 -8.31
C PHE A 198 -0.49 -18.05 -9.16
N LYS A 199 0.63 -18.16 -9.88
CA LYS A 199 1.13 -17.11 -10.77
C LYS A 199 0.16 -16.85 -11.93
N GLN A 200 -0.42 -17.91 -12.50
CA GLN A 200 -1.39 -17.80 -13.58
C GLN A 200 -2.68 -17.11 -13.11
N ARG A 201 -3.21 -17.47 -11.94
CA ARG A 201 -4.38 -16.81 -11.33
C ARG A 201 -4.13 -15.33 -11.03
N GLN A 202 -2.93 -14.96 -10.60
CA GLN A 202 -2.55 -13.56 -10.41
C GLN A 202 -2.49 -12.80 -11.73
N ALA A 203 -1.92 -13.41 -12.77
CA ALA A 203 -1.85 -12.81 -14.10
C ALA A 203 -3.24 -12.62 -14.72
N SER A 204 -4.10 -13.64 -14.67
CA SER A 204 -5.47 -13.55 -15.18
C SER A 204 -6.32 -12.54 -14.40
N ALA A 205 -6.19 -12.50 -13.07
CA ALA A 205 -6.88 -11.50 -12.25
C ALA A 205 -6.40 -10.06 -12.51
N ASN A 206 -5.15 -9.87 -12.94
CA ASN A 206 -4.66 -8.56 -13.36
C ASN A 206 -5.14 -8.20 -14.77
N GLN A 207 -5.12 -9.15 -15.71
CA GLN A 207 -5.65 -8.93 -17.07
C GLN A 207 -7.16 -8.60 -17.04
N ALA A 208 -7.96 -9.33 -16.27
CA ALA A 208 -9.39 -9.07 -16.12
C ALA A 208 -9.68 -7.67 -15.53
N LYS A 209 -8.86 -7.22 -14.58
CA LYS A 209 -8.98 -5.84 -14.03
C LYS A 209 -8.63 -4.78 -15.06
N GLU A 210 -7.61 -5.03 -15.88
CA GLU A 210 -7.18 -4.11 -16.93
C GLU A 210 -8.25 -4.02 -18.04
N SER A 211 -8.84 -5.15 -18.43
CA SER A 211 -9.93 -5.16 -19.42
C SER A 211 -11.18 -4.46 -18.90
N SER A 212 -11.59 -4.69 -17.65
CA SER A 212 -12.72 -3.97 -17.05
C SER A 212 -12.44 -2.46 -16.91
N LYS A 213 -11.19 -2.06 -16.61
CA LYS A 213 -10.80 -0.65 -16.56
C LYS A 213 -10.88 0.00 -17.95
N ARG A 214 -10.40 -0.69 -18.98
CA ARG A 214 -10.50 -0.25 -20.38
C ARG A 214 -11.95 -0.10 -20.83
N GLN A 215 -12.79 -1.09 -20.56
CA GLN A 215 -14.24 -1.02 -20.87
C GLN A 215 -14.93 0.15 -20.15
N LYS A 216 -14.61 0.39 -18.87
CA LYS A 216 -15.17 1.53 -18.12
C LYS A 216 -14.78 2.87 -18.72
N LEU A 217 -13.52 3.03 -19.16
CA LEU A 217 -13.05 4.25 -19.82
C LEU A 217 -13.74 4.46 -21.19
N GLU A 218 -13.90 3.38 -21.98
CA GLU A 218 -14.56 3.44 -23.28
C GLU A 218 -16.06 3.77 -23.17
N SER A 219 -16.76 3.17 -22.21
CA SER A 219 -18.16 3.49 -21.93
C SER A 219 -18.37 4.92 -21.41
N GLY A 220 -17.40 5.47 -20.66
CA GLY A 220 -17.42 6.86 -20.20
C GLY A 220 -17.20 7.88 -21.33
N ALA A 221 -16.34 7.55 -22.30
CA ALA A 221 -16.10 8.38 -23.47
C ALA A 221 -17.29 8.40 -24.46
N ARG A 222 -18.02 7.29 -24.58
CA ARG A 222 -19.16 7.17 -25.50
C ARG A 222 -20.37 8.02 -25.10
N LEU A 223 -20.50 8.42 -23.82
CA LEU A 223 -21.56 9.32 -23.36
C LEU A 223 -21.30 10.81 -23.66
N GLN A 224 -20.10 11.20 -24.09
CA GLN A 224 -19.80 12.59 -24.50
C GLN A 224 -19.98 12.86 -26.00
N ASN A 225 -20.03 11.83 -26.84
CA ASN A 225 -20.17 12.00 -28.31
C ASN A 225 -21.59 11.73 -28.85
N GLY A 226 -22.60 11.65 -27.98
CA GLY A 226 -23.99 11.33 -28.34
C GLY A 226 -24.88 12.51 -28.69
N SER A 227 -24.34 13.67 -29.09
CA SER A 227 -25.15 14.83 -29.50
C SER A 227 -24.65 15.43 -30.81
N ALA A 228 -24.93 14.73 -31.91
CA ALA A 228 -24.96 15.32 -33.25
C ALA A 228 -26.18 14.74 -33.98
N SER A 229 -27.26 15.49 -33.91
CA SER A 229 -28.51 15.28 -34.64
C SER A 229 -28.24 15.32 -36.15
N ALA A 230 -28.56 14.25 -36.87
CA ALA A 230 -28.60 14.23 -38.33
C ALA A 230 -30.06 14.09 -38.78
N THR A 231 -30.56 15.15 -39.41
CA THR A 231 -31.89 15.28 -40.01
C THR A 231 -32.00 14.51 -41.33
N PRO A 232 -33.21 14.07 -41.75
CA PRO A 232 -33.41 13.35 -43.00
C PRO A 232 -33.70 14.34 -44.15
N GLY A 233 -33.03 14.16 -45.29
CA GLY A 233 -33.28 14.92 -46.52
C GLY A 233 -33.39 13.98 -47.70
N SER A 234 -34.62 13.73 -48.13
CA SER A 234 -35.01 12.95 -49.31
C SER A 234 -34.84 13.78 -50.57
N LEU A 235 -34.07 13.31 -51.56
CA LEU A 235 -34.30 13.62 -52.98
C LEU A 235 -33.94 12.40 -53.84
N SER A 236 -34.95 11.91 -54.53
CA SER A 236 -34.93 10.90 -55.59
C SER A 236 -34.41 11.48 -56.90
N SER A 237 -33.54 10.74 -57.61
CA SER A 237 -33.65 10.65 -59.07
C SER A 237 -33.08 9.33 -59.59
N THR A 238 -33.83 8.81 -60.56
CA THR A 238 -33.76 7.54 -61.29
C THR A 238 -32.57 7.46 -62.26
N GLY A 239 -32.06 6.24 -62.50
CA GLY A 239 -31.17 5.95 -63.64
C GLY A 239 -30.82 4.47 -63.76
N SER A 240 -31.50 3.80 -64.69
CA SER A 240 -31.43 2.39 -65.08
C SER A 240 -30.04 1.86 -65.49
N GLY A 241 -29.83 0.53 -65.40
CA GLY A 241 -28.88 -0.17 -66.29
C GLY A 241 -28.31 -1.51 -65.81
N THR A 242 -29.02 -2.60 -66.13
CA THR A 242 -28.54 -3.93 -66.61
C THR A 242 -27.30 -4.58 -65.96
N GLU A 243 -27.45 -5.66 -65.19
CA GLU A 243 -27.44 -7.07 -65.65
C GLU A 243 -26.12 -7.51 -66.29
N SER A 244 -25.34 -8.36 -65.60
CA SER A 244 -24.69 -9.56 -66.16
C SER A 244 -23.99 -10.40 -65.08
N GLN A 245 -24.07 -11.71 -65.31
CA GLN A 245 -23.81 -12.85 -64.44
C GLN A 245 -22.31 -13.25 -64.27
N PRO A 246 -22.00 -14.32 -63.49
CA PRO A 246 -20.67 -14.64 -62.95
C PRO A 246 -19.88 -15.70 -63.76
N GLY A 247 -18.59 -15.85 -63.43
CA GLY A 247 -17.66 -16.89 -63.90
C GLY A 247 -16.26 -16.27 -64.12
N ASN A 248 -15.12 -16.93 -63.93
CA ASN A 248 -14.78 -18.32 -63.66
C ASN A 248 -13.26 -18.37 -63.35
N SER A 249 -12.80 -19.47 -62.75
CA SER A 249 -11.42 -19.98 -62.63
C SER A 249 -10.48 -19.35 -61.59
#